data_AF-A0A0G0ERT3-F1
#
_entry.id   AF-A0A0G0ERT3-F1
#
_cell.length_a   1.000
_cell.length_b   1.000
_cell.length_c   1.000
_cell.angle_alpha   90.00
_cell.angle_beta   90.00
_cell.angle_gamma   90.00
#
_symmetry.space_group_name_H-M   'P 1'
#
loop_
_entity.id
_entity.type
_entity.pdbx_description
1 polymer ?
#
loop_
_entity_poly.entity_id
_entity_poly.type
_entity_poly.pdbx_seq_one_letter_code
_entity_poly.pdbx_strand_id
1 'polypeptide(L)'
;MSVNILGLPSSTYSKNNISKRLYLNSFISNFKKDAPKNLLLMYDIPHARKKERDWFRRQLKNFDFIMIQKSVWVGPSPLPTDFLDYLKRINLQKEFKTFKLAKSYV
;
A
#
# COMPACT_ATOMS: atom_id res chain seq x y z
N MET A 1 12.41 -33.67 -33.98
CA MET A 1 12.05 -32.89 -32.77
C MET A 1 11.33 -33.84 -31.81
N SER A 2 11.90 -34.12 -30.63
CA SER A 2 11.18 -34.90 -29.63
C SER A 2 10.11 -34.03 -28.97
N VAL A 3 8.93 -34.60 -28.73
CA VAL A 3 7.84 -33.97 -27.96
C VAL A 3 7.66 -34.75 -26.67
N ASN A 4 7.26 -34.07 -25.59
CA ASN A 4 6.89 -34.77 -24.36
C ASN A 4 5.48 -35.39 -24.46
N ILE A 5 5.06 -36.15 -23.44
CA ILE A 5 3.75 -36.86 -23.41
C ILE A 5 2.54 -35.92 -23.44
N LEU A 6 2.76 -34.61 -23.32
CA LEU A 6 1.75 -33.54 -23.43
C LEU A 6 1.80 -32.82 -24.79
N GLY A 7 2.58 -33.32 -25.76
CA GLY A 7 2.67 -32.77 -27.10
C GLY A 7 3.46 -31.45 -27.20
N LEU A 8 4.23 -31.08 -26.18
CA LEU A 8 5.04 -29.85 -26.20
C LEU A 8 6.42 -30.11 -26.84
N PRO A 9 6.91 -29.20 -27.71
CA PRO A 9 8.22 -29.36 -28.37
C PRO A 9 9.37 -29.28 -27.36
N SER A 10 10.26 -30.27 -27.38
CA SER A 10 11.48 -30.37 -26.55
C SER A 10 12.60 -29.46 -27.06
N SER A 11 12.31 -28.18 -27.31
CA SER A 11 13.36 -27.17 -27.59
C SER A 11 13.27 -26.05 -26.58
N THR A 12 14.27 -25.98 -25.70
CA THR A 12 14.81 -24.74 -25.12
C THR A 12 13.79 -23.62 -24.91
N TYR A 13 12.87 -23.81 -23.96
CA TYR A 13 12.15 -22.68 -23.38
C TYR A 13 13.17 -21.84 -22.60
N SER A 14 13.74 -20.85 -23.28
CA SER A 14 14.37 -19.70 -22.65
C SER A 14 13.44 -19.23 -21.54
N LYS A 15 13.88 -19.32 -20.28
CA LYS A 15 13.24 -18.66 -19.15
C LYS A 15 13.35 -17.15 -19.40
N ASN A 16 12.42 -16.63 -20.19
CA ASN A 16 12.28 -15.20 -20.40
C ASN A 16 12.10 -14.56 -19.02
N ASN A 17 13.04 -13.67 -18.68
CA ASN A 17 13.04 -12.84 -17.50
C ASN A 17 11.69 -12.11 -17.39
N ILE A 18 10.72 -12.71 -16.69
CA ILE A 18 9.53 -11.98 -16.24
C ILE A 18 10.09 -10.93 -15.30
N SER A 19 10.20 -9.68 -15.77
CA SER A 19 10.54 -8.55 -14.92
C SER A 19 9.56 -8.60 -13.75
N LYS A 20 10.01 -9.06 -12.58
CA LYS A 20 9.21 -8.99 -11.35
C LYS A 20 8.84 -7.53 -11.24
N ARG A 21 7.59 -7.17 -11.52
CA ARG A 21 7.06 -5.85 -11.22
C ARG A 21 7.48 -5.59 -9.78
N LEU A 22 8.31 -4.58 -9.56
CA LEU A 22 8.78 -4.20 -8.24
C LEU A 22 7.56 -3.70 -7.47
N TYR A 23 6.83 -4.62 -6.85
CA TYR A 23 5.67 -4.30 -6.05
C TYR A 23 6.18 -3.67 -4.76
N LEU A 24 5.65 -2.48 -4.44
CA LEU A 24 5.86 -1.87 -3.13
C LEU A 24 5.37 -2.82 -2.03
N ASN A 25 6.05 -2.81 -0.88
CA ASN A 25 5.76 -3.74 0.22
C ASN A 25 4.32 -3.57 0.70
N SER A 26 3.64 -4.68 1.01
CA SER A 26 2.35 -4.68 1.68
C SER A 26 2.54 -4.86 3.18
N PHE A 27 1.77 -4.12 3.97
CA PHE A 27 1.75 -4.21 5.41
C PHE A 27 0.41 -4.77 5.86
N ILE A 28 0.42 -5.62 6.88
CA ILE A 28 -0.79 -6.14 7.49
C ILE A 28 -1.19 -5.19 8.61
N SER A 29 -2.48 -4.89 8.70
CA SER A 29 -3.04 -4.16 9.83
C SER A 29 -3.25 -5.12 10.98
N ASN A 30 -2.83 -4.69 12.17
CA ASN A 30 -3.16 -5.35 13.43
C ASN A 30 -4.33 -4.64 14.13
N PHE A 31 -5.03 -3.74 13.42
CA PHE A 31 -6.15 -3.01 14.00
C PHE A 31 -7.37 -3.92 14.11
N LYS A 32 -8.08 -3.82 15.24
CA LYS A 32 -9.41 -4.40 15.35
C LYS A 32 -10.36 -3.62 14.42
N LYS A 33 -11.31 -4.31 13.80
CA LYS A 33 -12.29 -3.70 12.88
C LYS A 33 -13.08 -2.54 13.53
N ASP A 34 -13.32 -2.65 14.84
CA ASP A 34 -14.06 -1.67 15.64
C ASP A 34 -13.13 -0.67 16.37
N ALA A 35 -11.86 -0.60 15.97
CA ALA A 35 -10.93 0.36 16.56
C ALA A 35 -11.41 1.81 16.32
N PRO A 36 -11.25 2.70 17.32
CA PRO A 36 -11.69 4.08 17.22
C PRO A 36 -10.92 4.81 16.12
N LYS A 37 -11.64 5.48 15.22
CA LYS A 37 -11.05 6.20 14.08
C LYS A 37 -10.66 7.61 14.51
N ASN A 38 -9.56 7.72 15.24
CA ASN A 38 -9.11 8.95 15.90
C ASN A 38 -7.87 9.58 15.23
N LEU A 39 -7.43 9.06 14.09
CA LEU A 39 -6.32 9.62 13.32
C LEU A 39 -6.83 10.20 12.00
N LEU A 40 -6.65 11.51 11.80
CA LEU A 40 -6.82 12.14 10.49
C LEU A 40 -5.49 12.13 9.76
N LEU A 41 -5.48 11.59 8.54
CA LEU A 41 -4.33 11.55 7.65
C LEU A 41 -4.64 12.34 6.38
N MET A 42 -3.84 13.36 6.13
CA MET A 42 -3.90 14.18 4.92
C MET A 42 -2.62 13.98 4.14
N TYR A 43 -2.70 13.88 2.82
CA TYR A 43 -1.52 13.82 1.97
C TYR A 43 -1.68 14.65 0.71
N ASP A 44 -0.55 15.02 0.13
CA ASP A 44 -0.46 15.56 -1.22
C ASP A 44 0.68 14.85 -1.94
N ILE A 45 0.34 13.89 -2.81
CA ILE A 45 1.34 13.10 -3.54
C ILE A 45 1.28 13.55 -5.01
N PRO A 46 2.37 14.10 -5.56
CA PRO A 46 2.40 14.61 -6.94
C PRO A 46 1.97 13.57 -7.97
N HIS A 47 1.37 14.04 -9.07
CA HIS A 47 0.90 13.17 -10.16
C HIS A 47 2.00 12.28 -10.78
N ALA A 48 3.24 12.73 -10.78
CA ALA A 48 4.39 11.95 -11.23
C ALA A 48 4.57 10.65 -10.42
N ARG A 49 4.11 10.63 -9.17
CA ARG A 49 4.17 9.49 -8.22
C ARG A 49 2.83 8.76 -8.10
N LYS A 50 2.15 8.56 -9.23
CA LYS A 50 0.82 7.90 -9.27
C LYS A 50 0.84 6.50 -8.68
N LYS A 51 1.90 5.72 -8.92
CA LYS A 51 2.02 4.34 -8.43
C LYS A 51 2.09 4.29 -6.91
N GLU A 52 2.86 5.19 -6.31
CA GLU A 52 3.01 5.37 -4.86
C GLU A 52 1.70 5.82 -4.24
N ARG A 53 1.03 6.79 -4.86
CA ARG A 53 -0.29 7.27 -4.40
C ARG A 53 -1.33 6.15 -4.40
N ASP A 54 -1.43 5.38 -5.49
CA ASP A 54 -2.41 4.30 -5.62
C ASP A 54 -2.07 3.12 -4.69
N TRP A 55 -0.79 2.84 -4.46
CA TRP A 55 -0.34 1.91 -3.42
C TRP A 55 -0.70 2.40 -2.01
N PHE A 56 -0.42 3.66 -1.69
CA PHE A 56 -0.69 4.25 -0.37
C PHE A 56 -2.18 4.18 -0.03
N ARG A 57 -3.05 4.52 -1.00
CA ARG A 57 -4.51 4.37 -0.85
C ARG A 57 -4.94 2.93 -0.57
N ARG A 58 -4.29 1.94 -1.20
CA ARG A 58 -4.57 0.52 -0.92
C ARG A 58 -4.11 0.13 0.48
N GLN A 59 -2.93 0.58 0.92
CA GLN A 59 -2.45 0.31 2.28
C GLN A 59 -3.36 0.93 3.34
N LEU A 60 -3.81 2.18 3.15
CA LEU A 60 -4.75 2.83 4.08
C LEU A 60 -6.07 2.06 4.19
N LYS A 61 -6.61 1.57 3.07
CA LYS A 61 -7.80 0.69 3.10
C LYS A 61 -7.54 -0.61 3.87
N ASN A 62 -6.37 -1.21 3.70
CA ASN A 62 -6.00 -2.41 4.46
C ASN A 62 -5.92 -2.14 5.97
N PHE A 63 -5.69 -0.88 6.36
CA PHE A 63 -5.64 -0.43 7.75
C PHE A 63 -6.99 0.07 8.29
N ASP A 64 -8.10 -0.26 7.61
CA ASP A 64 -9.45 0.19 7.96
C ASP A 64 -9.61 1.72 8.01
N PHE A 65 -8.81 2.45 7.23
CA PHE A 65 -9.04 3.88 7.03
C PHE A 65 -10.20 4.12 6.08
N ILE A 66 -11.04 5.09 6.44
CA ILE A 66 -12.13 5.62 5.64
C ILE A 66 -11.67 6.89 4.94
N MET A 67 -11.97 7.02 3.65
CA MET A 67 -11.72 8.25 2.91
C MET A 67 -12.88 9.21 3.11
N ILE A 68 -12.63 10.35 3.74
CA ILE A 68 -13.65 11.40 3.94
C ILE A 68 -13.66 12.35 2.72
N GLN A 69 -12.48 12.67 2.18
CA GLN A 69 -12.30 13.50 1.00
C GLN A 69 -11.11 13.00 0.18
N LYS A 70 -10.96 13.47 -1.07
CA LYS A 70 -9.75 13.22 -1.85
C LYS A 70 -8.52 13.63 -1.05
N SER A 71 -7.63 12.67 -0.83
CA SER A 71 -6.39 12.79 -0.07
C SER A 71 -6.54 13.06 1.43
N VAL A 72 -7.76 12.92 1.97
CA VAL A 72 -8.05 13.02 3.41
C VAL A 72 -8.71 11.73 3.88
N TRP A 73 -8.10 11.11 4.87
CA TRP A 73 -8.47 9.81 5.39
C TRP A 73 -8.57 9.85 6.90
N VAL A 74 -9.42 9.01 7.48
CA VAL A 74 -9.52 8.84 8.92
C VAL A 74 -9.44 7.36 9.27
N GLY A 75 -8.74 7.03 10.34
CA GLY A 75 -8.54 5.64 10.71
C GLY A 75 -8.03 5.47 12.12
N PRO A 76 -7.74 4.23 12.51
CA PRO A 76 -7.22 3.92 13.82
C PRO A 76 -5.77 4.39 14.01
N SER A 77 -5.49 4.90 15.22
CA SER A 77 -4.14 5.21 15.71
C SER A 77 -3.67 4.14 16.70
N PRO A 78 -2.36 3.87 16.82
CA PRO A 78 -1.23 4.42 16.04
C PRO A 78 -0.91 3.59 14.79
N LEU A 79 -0.39 4.24 13.74
CA LEU A 79 0.12 3.54 12.55
C LEU A 79 1.27 2.57 12.91
N PRO A 80 1.39 1.41 12.23
CA PRO A 80 2.49 0.48 12.47
C PRO A 80 3.86 1.14 12.26
N THR A 81 4.82 0.85 13.14
CA THR A 81 6.19 1.41 13.07
C THR A 81 6.88 1.05 11.76
N ASP A 82 6.77 -0.20 11.34
CA ASP A 82 7.38 -0.70 10.10
C ASP A 82 6.83 0.01 8.86
N PHE A 83 5.55 0.38 8.91
CA PHE A 83 4.92 1.17 7.86
C PHE A 83 5.49 2.58 7.82
N LEU A 84 5.63 3.25 8.98
CA LEU A 84 6.23 4.59 9.06
C LEU A 84 7.68 4.59 8.57
N ASP A 85 8.48 3.59 8.95
CA ASP A 85 9.87 3.48 8.51
C ASP A 85 9.99 3.18 7.01
N TYR A 86 9.04 2.41 6.46
CA TYR A 86 8.95 2.25 5.02
C TYR A 86 8.62 3.54 4.29
N LEU A 87 7.67 4.34 4.80
CA LEU A 87 7.34 5.64 4.21
C LEU A 87 8.53 6.61 4.22
N LYS A 88 9.39 6.54 5.24
CA LYS A 88 10.67 7.26 5.27
C LYS A 88 11.60 6.77 4.15
N ARG A 89 11.75 5.44 4.01
CA ARG A 89 12.63 4.81 3.00
C ARG A 89 12.25 5.14 1.56
N ILE A 90 10.95 5.31 1.27
CA ILE A 90 10.46 5.69 -0.07
C ILE A 90 10.24 7.20 -0.22
N ASN A 91 10.74 8.02 0.71
CA ASN A 91 10.66 9.48 0.70
C ASN A 91 9.22 10.02 0.56
N LEU A 92 8.23 9.37 1.18
CA LEU A 92 6.84 9.84 1.26
C LEU A 92 6.54 10.59 2.57
N GLN A 93 7.42 10.56 3.56
CA GLN A 93 7.19 11.18 4.88
C GLN A 93 6.82 12.68 4.80
N LYS A 94 7.34 13.41 3.81
CA LYS A 94 7.07 14.85 3.64
C LYS A 94 5.71 15.14 2.99
N GLU A 95 5.15 14.14 2.30
CA GLU A 95 3.94 14.26 1.49
C GLU A 95 2.66 14.04 2.30
N PHE A 96 2.76 13.71 3.60
CA PHE A 96 1.60 13.52 4.45
C PHE A 96 1.75 14.15 5.82
N LYS A 97 0.60 14.44 6.44
CA LYS A 97 0.47 14.94 7.80
C LYS A 97 -0.61 14.13 8.52
N THR A 98 -0.39 13.92 9.80
CA THR A 98 -1.34 13.21 10.66
C THR A 98 -1.74 14.11 11.82
N PHE A 99 -3.02 14.12 12.13
CA PHE A 99 -3.60 14.85 13.25
C PHE A 99 -4.38 13.89 14.14
N LYS A 100 -4.18 14.01 15.46
CA LYS A 100 -5.00 13.28 16.42
C LYS A 100 -6.34 14.01 16.57
N LEU A 101 -7.43 13.30 16.37
CA LEU A 101 -8.77 13.84 16.57
C LEU A 101 -9.13 13.81 18.06
N ALA A 102 -9.83 14.85 18.52
CA ALA A 102 -10.32 14.95 19.89
C ALA A 102 -11.47 13.96 20.17
N LYS A 103 -12.28 13.67 19.14
CA LYS A 103 -13.33 12.66 19.16
C LYS A 103 -13.14 11.73 17.96
N SER A 104 -13.41 10.45 18.16
CA SER A 104 -13.38 9.46 17.07
C SER A 104 -14.37 9.83 15.98
N TYR A 105 -13.99 9.58 14.73
CA TYR A 105 -14.87 9.74 13.58
C TYR A 105 -15.75 8.50 13.44
N VAL A 106 -17.03 8.69 13.78
CA VAL A 106 -18.05 7.65 13.99
C VAL A 106 -17.81 6.85 15.26
#